data_AF-A0A2H1IBJ4-F1
#
_entry.id   AF-A0A2H1IBJ4-F1
#
_cell.length_a   1.000
_cell.length_b   1.000
_cell.length_c   1.000
_cell.angle_alpha   90.00
_cell.angle_beta   90.00
_cell.angle_gamma   90.00
#
_symmetry.space_group_name_H-M   'P 1'
#
loop_
_entity.id
_entity.type
_entity.pdbx_description
1 polymer ?
#
loop_
_entity_poly.entity_id
_entity_poly.type
_entity_poly.pdbx_seq_one_letter_code
_entity_poly.pdbx_strand_id
1 'polypeptide(L)'
;MFGGRSLMVNEKMLVSAQKDGGLLVRVEADRHEELLDLPGASQAEMGPGRDMGPGWIEVSAEAIRNDERLTSWVTAAMEHNRAVAGANQLRRMKSSKVTATRFAPAASTPE
;
A
#
# COMPACT_ATOMS: atom_id res chain seq x y z
N MET A 1 -0.53 0.24 17.48
CA MET A 1 0.48 0.72 16.51
C MET A 1 1.59 -0.30 16.49
N PHE A 2 2.07 -0.72 15.32
CA PHE A 2 2.96 -1.87 15.06
C PHE A 2 4.31 -1.89 15.80
N GLY A 3 4.54 -0.97 16.75
CA GLY A 3 5.72 -0.92 17.63
C GLY A 3 7.05 -0.64 16.92
N GLY A 4 7.03 -0.60 15.60
CA GLY A 4 8.18 -0.53 14.71
C GLY A 4 8.36 0.81 13.99
N ARG A 5 9.25 0.82 13.00
CA ARG A 5 9.53 1.98 12.13
C ARG A 5 8.81 1.80 10.81
N SER A 6 7.89 2.70 10.49
CA SER A 6 7.09 2.62 9.26
C SER A 6 7.67 3.55 8.19
N LEU A 7 7.83 3.00 6.99
CA LEU A 7 8.25 3.74 5.80
C LEU A 7 7.01 4.05 4.95
N MET A 8 6.85 5.34 4.66
CA MET A 8 5.69 5.87 3.95
C MET A 8 6.14 6.45 2.59
N VAL A 9 5.39 6.17 1.53
CA VAL A 9 5.56 6.80 0.21
C VAL A 9 4.20 7.19 -0.31
N ASN A 10 4.06 8.41 -0.84
CA ASN A 10 2.77 8.97 -1.28
C ASN A 10 1.70 8.89 -0.17
N GLU A 11 2.09 9.19 1.07
CA GLU A 11 1.24 9.14 2.28
C GLU A 11 0.66 7.75 2.59
N LYS A 12 1.20 6.70 1.97
CA LYS A 12 0.79 5.30 2.17
C LYS A 12 1.93 4.49 2.75
N MET A 13 1.60 3.60 3.66
CA MET A 13 2.57 2.71 4.29
C MET A 13 3.02 1.66 3.27
N LEU A 14 4.34 1.55 3.07
CA LEU A 14 4.96 0.49 2.27
C LEU A 14 5.34 -0.69 3.14
N VAL A 15 6.23 -0.43 4.10
CA VAL A 15 6.75 -1.44 5.01
C VAL A 15 6.90 -0.90 6.43
N SER A 16 6.79 -1.77 7.42
CA SER A 16 7.07 -1.46 8.82
C SER A 16 8.08 -2.45 9.37
N ALA A 17 9.25 -1.97 9.79
CA ALA A 17 10.26 -2.78 10.47
C ALA A 17 9.82 -3.02 11.90
N GLN A 18 9.55 -4.28 12.23
CA GLN A 18 8.99 -4.72 13.51
C GLN A 18 10.10 -4.91 14.57
N LYS A 19 9.71 -4.99 15.85
CA LYS A 19 10.67 -5.06 16.98
C LYS A 19 11.42 -6.39 17.08
N ASP A 20 10.83 -7.45 16.57
CA ASP A 20 11.37 -8.80 16.46
C ASP A 20 12.32 -8.96 15.26
N GLY A 21 12.54 -7.89 14.50
CA GLY A 21 13.35 -7.90 13.29
C GLY A 21 12.59 -8.34 12.04
N GLY A 22 11.29 -8.65 12.15
CA GLY A 22 10.43 -8.92 11.01
C GLY A 22 10.04 -7.65 10.25
N LEU A 23 9.31 -7.84 9.16
CA LEU A 23 8.81 -6.77 8.29
C LEU A 23 7.33 -6.97 8.03
N LEU A 24 6.52 -5.96 8.32
CA LEU A 24 5.15 -5.88 7.80
C LEU A 24 5.20 -5.20 6.44
N VAL A 25 4.66 -5.83 5.40
CA VAL A 25 4.73 -5.37 4.01
C VAL A 25 3.33 -5.18 3.45
N ARG A 26 3.11 -4.05 2.78
CA ARG A 26 1.89 -3.77 2.02
C ARG A 26 2.10 -4.13 0.56
N VAL A 27 1.36 -5.13 0.06
CA VAL A 27 1.47 -5.65 -1.31
C VAL A 27 0.14 -5.61 -2.04
N GLU A 28 0.15 -5.99 -3.31
CA GLU A 28 -1.05 -6.16 -4.11
C GLU A 28 -1.89 -7.35 -3.59
N ALA A 29 -3.20 -7.14 -3.45
CA ALA A 29 -4.10 -8.16 -2.92
C ALA A 29 -4.18 -9.39 -3.83
N ASP A 30 -4.05 -9.22 -5.15
CA ASP A 30 -4.13 -10.30 -6.13
C ASP A 30 -2.89 -11.21 -6.10
N ARG A 31 -1.76 -10.70 -5.59
CA ARG A 31 -0.52 -11.46 -5.38
C ARG A 31 -0.38 -11.98 -3.95
N HIS A 32 -1.39 -11.78 -3.11
CA HIS A 32 -1.30 -12.07 -1.68
C HIS A 32 -1.04 -13.56 -1.42
N GLU A 33 -1.80 -14.44 -2.06
CA GLU A 33 -1.66 -15.90 -1.90
C GLU A 33 -0.29 -16.39 -2.41
N GLU A 34 0.13 -15.94 -3.60
CA GLU A 34 1.46 -16.24 -4.17
C GLU A 34 2.60 -15.85 -3.20
N LEU A 35 2.49 -14.67 -2.59
CA LEU A 35 3.52 -14.16 -1.69
C LEU A 35 3.48 -14.82 -0.31
N LEU A 36 2.33 -15.35 0.13
CA LEU A 36 2.23 -16.14 1.36
C LEU A 36 2.91 -17.51 1.22
N ASP A 37 3.03 -18.05 0.01
CA ASP A 37 3.76 -19.30 -0.24
C ASP A 37 5.28 -19.14 -0.09
N LEU A 38 5.78 -17.90 -0.01
CA LEU A 38 7.21 -17.65 0.16
C LEU A 38 7.68 -18.04 1.57
N PRO A 39 8.87 -18.68 1.70
CA PRO A 39 9.40 -19.06 3.00
C PRO A 39 9.54 -17.87 3.95
N GLY A 40 8.91 -17.99 5.12
CA GLY A 40 8.94 -16.98 6.16
C GLY A 40 7.98 -15.80 5.92
N ALA A 41 7.06 -15.90 4.96
CA ALA A 41 5.89 -15.04 4.84
C ALA A 41 4.69 -15.65 5.58
N SER A 42 3.86 -14.80 6.19
CA SER A 42 2.63 -15.20 6.87
C SER A 42 1.57 -14.12 6.78
N GLN A 43 0.31 -14.50 6.98
CA GLN A 43 -0.80 -13.57 7.07
C GLN A 43 -0.55 -12.60 8.21
N ALA A 44 -0.59 -11.29 7.93
CA ALA A 44 -0.45 -10.29 8.97
C ALA A 44 -1.73 -10.20 9.83
N GLU A 45 -1.55 -10.15 11.14
CA GLU A 45 -2.60 -9.97 12.12
C GLU A 45 -2.54 -8.57 12.76
N MET A 46 -3.70 -7.97 13.04
CA MET A 46 -3.82 -6.72 13.80
C MET A 46 -3.79 -6.96 15.33
N GLY A 47 -4.00 -8.21 15.74
CA GLY A 47 -4.08 -8.71 17.10
C GLY A 47 -4.59 -10.16 17.08
N PRO A 48 -4.61 -10.86 18.23
CA PRO A 48 -4.85 -12.30 18.28
C PRO A 48 -6.11 -12.72 17.50
N GLY A 49 -5.92 -13.48 16.43
CA GLY A 49 -7.00 -14.04 15.60
C GLY A 49 -7.75 -13.00 14.75
N ARG A 50 -7.13 -11.83 14.49
CA ARG A 50 -7.72 -10.78 13.66
C ARG A 50 -6.81 -10.41 12.50
N ASP A 51 -7.06 -11.04 11.37
CA ASP A 51 -6.34 -10.77 10.13
C ASP A 51 -6.50 -9.31 9.68
N MET A 52 -5.44 -8.74 9.13
CA MET A 52 -5.47 -7.43 8.48
C MET A 52 -6.14 -7.47 7.09
N GLY A 53 -6.42 -8.66 6.58
CA GLY A 53 -6.98 -8.92 5.25
C GLY A 53 -5.91 -8.94 4.14
N PRO A 54 -6.34 -9.12 2.88
CA PRO A 54 -5.44 -9.25 1.74
C PRO A 54 -4.53 -8.03 1.51
N GLY A 55 -3.33 -8.31 1.02
CA GLY A 55 -2.28 -7.32 0.75
C GLY A 55 -1.47 -6.91 1.99
N TRP A 56 -1.64 -7.60 3.12
CA TRP A 56 -0.86 -7.39 4.34
C TRP A 56 -0.12 -8.67 4.71
N ILE A 57 1.21 -8.64 4.57
CA ILE A 57 2.07 -9.81 4.80
C ILE A 57 3.08 -9.49 5.89
N GLU A 58 3.20 -10.41 6.83
CA GLU A 58 4.27 -10.41 7.82
C GLU A 58 5.41 -11.30 7.29
N VAL A 59 6.62 -10.77 7.35
CA VAL A 59 7.82 -11.45 6.87
C VAL A 59 8.78 -11.60 8.03
N SER A 60 9.20 -12.83 8.30
CA SER A 60 10.13 -13.13 9.39
C SER A 60 11.51 -12.52 9.16
N ALA A 61 12.22 -12.23 10.25
CA ALA A 61 13.59 -11.72 10.21
C ALA A 61 14.52 -12.61 9.36
N GLU A 62 14.34 -13.94 9.46
CA GLU A 62 15.13 -14.93 8.72
C GLU A 62 14.98 -14.81 7.20
N ALA A 63 13.79 -14.44 6.74
CA ALA A 63 13.44 -14.28 5.33
C ALA A 63 13.94 -12.96 4.72
N ILE A 64 14.44 -12.02 5.52
CA ILE A 64 14.98 -10.71 5.06
C ILE A 64 16.43 -10.49 5.46
N ARG A 65 17.16 -11.52 5.89
CA ARG A 65 18.57 -11.39 6.31
C ARG A 65 19.53 -10.98 5.20
N ASN A 66 19.15 -11.18 3.94
CA ASN A 66 19.97 -10.76 2.81
C ASN A 66 19.30 -9.60 2.06
N ASP A 67 20.13 -8.73 1.50
CA ASP A 67 19.67 -7.51 0.84
C ASP A 67 18.79 -7.81 -0.38
N GLU A 68 19.03 -8.92 -1.09
CA GLU A 68 18.24 -9.34 -2.25
C GLU A 68 16.79 -9.69 -1.89
N ARG A 69 16.58 -10.45 -0.80
CA ARG A 69 15.23 -10.80 -0.32
C ARG A 69 14.53 -9.58 0.24
N LEU A 70 15.23 -8.75 1.03
CA LEU A 70 14.67 -7.50 1.51
C LEU A 70 14.26 -6.59 0.35
N THR A 71 15.10 -6.47 -0.68
CA THR A 71 14.83 -5.69 -1.89
C THR A 71 13.63 -6.23 -2.65
N SER A 72 13.45 -7.55 -2.70
CA SER A 72 12.29 -8.18 -3.34
C SER A 72 10.98 -7.77 -2.66
N TRP A 73 10.93 -7.79 -1.33
CA TRP A 73 9.76 -7.34 -0.56
C TRP A 73 9.48 -5.85 -0.71
N VAL A 74 10.51 -5.02 -0.66
CA VAL A 74 10.38 -3.57 -0.87
C VAL A 74 9.93 -3.26 -2.30
N THR A 75 10.40 -4.01 -3.30
CA THR A 75 9.98 -3.89 -4.69
C THR A 75 8.50 -4.21 -4.86
N ALA A 76 8.02 -5.32 -4.29
CA ALA A 76 6.60 -5.68 -4.33
C ALA A 76 5.72 -4.59 -3.69
N ALA A 77 6.17 -3.99 -2.57
CA ALA A 77 5.45 -2.89 -1.95
C ALA A 77 5.46 -1.60 -2.80
N MET A 78 6.58 -1.30 -3.46
CA MET A 78 6.71 -0.16 -4.39
C MET A 78 5.84 -0.33 -5.63
N GLU A 79 5.71 -1.54 -6.16
CA GLU A 79 4.80 -1.85 -7.29
C GLU A 79 3.35 -1.56 -6.90
N HIS A 80 2.91 -2.09 -5.75
CA HIS A 80 1.58 -1.78 -5.21
C HIS A 80 1.38 -0.27 -5.05
N ASN A 81 2.34 0.42 -4.42
CA ASN A 81 2.26 1.86 -4.18
C ASN A 81 2.09 2.66 -5.48
N ARG A 82 2.85 2.33 -6.52
CA ARG A 82 2.74 2.97 -7.83
C ARG A 82 1.36 2.77 -8.46
N ALA A 83 0.83 1.56 -8.41
CA ALA A 83 -0.51 1.26 -8.93
C ALA A 83 -1.58 2.10 -8.21
N VAL A 84 -1.55 2.15 -6.88
CA VAL A 84 -2.56 2.90 -6.10
C VAL A 84 -2.35 4.42 -6.13
N ALA A 85 -1.11 4.90 -6.32
CA ALA A 85 -0.81 6.32 -6.47
C ALA A 85 -1.32 6.84 -7.82
N GLY A 86 -1.07 6.12 -8.91
CA GLY A 86 -1.58 6.45 -10.24
C GLY A 86 -3.11 6.50 -10.30
N ALA A 87 -3.77 5.51 -9.69
CA ALA A 87 -5.22 5.49 -9.56
C ALA A 87 -5.75 6.72 -8.78
N ASN A 88 -5.08 7.11 -7.70
CA ASN A 88 -5.48 8.26 -6.90
C ASN A 88 -5.32 9.59 -7.66
N GLN A 89 -4.23 9.73 -8.43
CA GLN A 89 -3.99 10.89 -9.27
C GLN A 89 -5.10 11.06 -10.32
N LEU A 90 -5.50 9.97 -10.99
CA LEU A 90 -6.59 10.00 -11.97
C LEU A 90 -7.93 10.37 -11.32
N ARG A 91 -8.24 9.82 -10.13
CA ARG A 91 -9.47 10.16 -9.39
C ARG A 91 -9.49 11.64 -8.99
N ARG A 92 -8.37 12.18 -8.51
CA ARG A 92 -8.23 13.60 -8.16
C ARG A 92 -8.48 14.49 -9.38
N MET A 93 -7.88 14.18 -10.53
CA MET A 93 -8.09 14.92 -11.78
C MET A 93 -9.57 14.90 -12.24
N LYS A 94 -10.23 13.74 -12.17
CA LYS A 94 -11.66 13.61 -12.51
C LYS A 94 -12.54 14.45 -11.57
N SER A 95 -12.28 14.41 -10.27
CA SER A 95 -13.04 15.18 -9.27
C SER A 95 -12.89 16.69 -9.49
N SER A 96 -11.66 17.18 -9.74
CA SER A 96 -11.42 18.59 -10.05
C SER A 96 -12.13 19.06 -11.33
N LYS A 97 -12.19 18.21 -12.36
CA LYS A 97 -12.92 18.52 -13.61
C LYS A 97 -14.43 18.62 -13.36
N VAL A 98 -15.01 17.73 -12.57
CA VAL A 98 -16.44 17.78 -12.21
C VAL A 98 -16.78 19.06 -11.44
N THR A 99 -15.95 19.47 -10.48
CA THR A 99 -16.15 20.74 -9.75
C THR A 99 -16.06 21.96 -10.68
N ALA A 100 -15.09 21.98 -11.60
CA ALA A 100 -14.94 23.07 -12.56
C ALA A 100 -16.13 23.17 -13.55
N THR A 101 -16.71 22.04 -13.97
CA THR A 101 -17.89 22.03 -14.87
C THR A 101 -19.17 22.48 -14.18
N ARG A 102 -19.28 22.33 -12.85
CA ARG A 102 -20.49 22.69 -12.09
C ARG A 102 -20.60 24.18 -11.75
N PHE A 103 -19.53 24.95 -11.95
CA PHE A 103 -19.43 26.39 -11.65
C PHE A 103 -19.35 27.27 -12.91
N ALA A 104 -19.68 26.74 -14.09
CA ALA A 104 -19.89 27.60 -15.26
C ALA A 104 -21.14 28.47 -15.01
N PRO A 105 -21.02 29.81 -14.94
CA PRO A 105 -22.20 30.67 -14.79
C PRO A 105 -23.04 30.56 -16.06
N ALA A 106 -24.35 30.42 -15.90
CA ALA A 106 -25.30 30.59 -17.00
C ALA A 106 -25.02 31.95 -17.63
N ALA A 107 -24.52 31.95 -18.86
CA ALA A 107 -24.29 33.17 -19.61
C ALA A 107 -25.62 33.93 -19.68
N SER A 108 -25.65 35.12 -19.09
CA SER A 108 -26.79 36.03 -19.14
C SER A 108 -27.11 36.33 -20.60
N THR A 109 -28.30 35.91 -21.03
CA THR A 109 -28.88 36.30 -22.32
C THR A 109 -29.14 37.81 -22.29
N PRO A 110 -28.61 38.60 -23.24
CA PRO A 110 -29.02 39.98 -23.38
C PRO A 110 -30.18 40.06 -24.38
N GLU A 111 -31.36 40.45 -23.92
CA GLU A 111 -32.19 41.50 -24.54
C GLU A 111 -33.27 41.98 -23.56
#